data_AF-E9US66-F1
#
_entry.id   AF-E9US66-F1
#
_cell.length_a   1.000
_cell.length_b   1.000
_cell.length_c   1.000
_cell.angle_alpha   90.00
_cell.angle_beta   90.00
_cell.angle_gamma   90.00
#
_symmetry.space_group_name_H-M   'P 1'
#
loop_
_entity.id
_entity.type
_entity.pdbx_description
1 polymer ?
#
loop_
_entity_poly.entity_id
_entity_poly.type
_entity_poly.pdbx_seq_one_letter_code
_entity_poly.pdbx_strand_id
1 'polypeptide(L)'
;MPKEFQDAAHQWCSETIDAMTRQIHPVLSAFTTETIDDFPVDEDNEAVMLAAPLEASPSMRFFKFGHRLIVTVDEVRDFDVDALLTTLYAMADDIGGQKADSVIGLIEEMCEANGQTIASPDGDVYEGILEALDTMEIDFDDDGRHDLSLISGTDLTSRMAIRPPTIEQQLRGRAILERKHAEWRASRRRRELP
;
A
#
# COMPACT_ATOMS: atom_id res chain seq x y z
N MET A 1 -3.21 -22.83 31.40
CA MET A 1 -4.08 -22.86 30.21
C MET A 1 -3.41 -23.79 29.20
N PRO A 2 -4.13 -24.67 28.49
CA PRO A 2 -3.52 -25.52 27.46
C PRO A 2 -2.92 -24.67 26.33
N LYS A 3 -1.78 -25.11 25.78
CA LYS A 3 -1.01 -24.36 24.77
C LYS A 3 -1.83 -24.06 23.51
N GLU A 4 -2.66 -25.02 23.09
CA GLU A 4 -3.55 -24.88 21.93
C GLU A 4 -4.47 -23.64 22.00
N PHE A 5 -4.96 -23.27 23.19
CA PHE A 5 -5.80 -22.09 23.35
C PHE A 5 -4.99 -20.79 23.28
N GLN A 6 -3.73 -20.81 23.71
CA GLN A 6 -2.84 -19.65 23.61
C GLN A 6 -2.46 -19.40 22.15
N ASP A 7 -2.10 -20.47 21.44
CA ASP A 7 -1.73 -20.42 20.03
C ASP A 7 -2.93 -19.96 19.18
N ALA A 8 -4.12 -20.52 19.43
CA ALA A 8 -5.35 -20.11 18.74
C ALA A 8 -5.73 -18.64 19.03
N ALA A 9 -5.57 -18.17 20.27
CA ALA A 9 -5.84 -16.78 20.62
C ALA A 9 -4.86 -15.81 19.94
N HIS A 10 -3.57 -16.18 19.89
CA HIS A 10 -2.56 -15.39 19.20
C HIS A 10 -2.84 -15.29 17.70
N GLN A 11 -3.16 -16.43 17.07
CA GLN A 11 -3.52 -16.47 15.65
C GLN A 11 -4.74 -15.59 15.36
N TRP A 12 -5.82 -15.76 16.14
CA TRP A 12 -7.03 -14.96 15.97
C TRP A 12 -6.77 -13.46 16.13
N CYS A 13 -5.99 -13.05 17.14
CA CYS A 13 -5.63 -11.65 17.33
C CYS A 13 -4.81 -11.12 16.14
N SER A 14 -3.82 -11.87 15.67
CA SER A 14 -2.97 -11.47 14.54
C SER A 14 -3.78 -11.28 13.26
N GLU A 15 -4.60 -12.28 12.90
CA GLU A 15 -5.45 -12.23 11.71
C GLU A 15 -6.48 -11.09 11.79
N THR A 16 -7.05 -10.85 12.97
CA THR A 16 -8.00 -9.76 13.21
C THR A 16 -7.33 -8.41 13.01
N ILE A 17 -6.16 -8.19 13.62
CA ILE A 17 -5.40 -6.95 13.49
C ILE A 17 -5.02 -6.71 12.04
N ASP A 18 -4.47 -7.71 11.33
CA ASP A 18 -4.08 -7.55 9.94
C ASP A 18 -5.29 -7.27 9.02
N ALA A 19 -6.42 -7.94 9.25
CA ALA A 19 -7.65 -7.67 8.49
C ALA A 19 -8.17 -6.24 8.75
N MET A 20 -8.17 -5.79 10.01
CA MET A 20 -8.60 -4.44 10.37
C MET A 20 -7.64 -3.37 9.84
N THR A 21 -6.33 -3.59 9.94
CA THR A 21 -5.30 -2.69 9.42
C THR A 21 -5.52 -2.42 7.93
N ARG A 22 -5.81 -3.44 7.11
CA ARG A 22 -6.09 -3.26 5.67
C ARG A 22 -7.38 -2.50 5.38
N GLN A 23 -8.41 -2.65 6.22
CA GLN A 23 -9.65 -1.89 6.08
C GLN A 23 -9.49 -0.43 6.49
N ILE A 24 -8.75 -0.16 7.57
CA ILE A 24 -8.49 1.20 8.07
C ILE A 24 -7.54 1.95 7.14
N HIS A 25 -6.53 1.26 6.60
CA HIS A 25 -5.47 1.81 5.74
C HIS A 25 -5.50 1.17 4.34
N PRO A 26 -6.36 1.65 3.42
CA PRO A 26 -6.60 1.01 2.12
C PRO A 26 -5.36 0.85 1.25
N VAL A 27 -4.36 1.74 1.41
CA VAL A 27 -3.07 1.63 0.70
C VAL A 27 -2.43 0.27 0.91
N LEU A 28 -2.59 -0.32 2.09
CA LEU A 28 -2.04 -1.64 2.42
C LEU A 28 -2.78 -2.80 1.73
N SER A 29 -4.00 -2.56 1.24
CA SER A 29 -4.75 -3.58 0.48
C SER A 29 -4.24 -3.74 -0.95
N ALA A 30 -3.52 -2.74 -1.48
CA ALA A 30 -2.93 -2.80 -2.81
C ALA A 30 -1.63 -3.64 -2.86
N PHE A 31 -1.05 -3.97 -1.70
CA PHE A 31 0.19 -4.74 -1.60
C PHE A 31 -0.12 -6.17 -1.14
N THR A 32 0.54 -7.14 -1.77
CA THR A 32 0.54 -8.52 -1.27
C THR A 32 1.34 -8.57 0.02
N THR A 33 0.80 -9.29 1.01
CA THR A 33 1.56 -9.62 2.22
C THR A 33 1.83 -11.10 2.15
N GLU A 34 3.10 -11.44 2.02
CA GLU A 34 3.59 -12.80 2.17
C GLU A 34 4.27 -12.88 3.53
N THR A 35 3.92 -13.90 4.30
CA THR A 35 4.62 -14.21 5.54
C THR A 35 5.97 -14.83 5.21
N ILE A 36 6.93 -14.77 6.14
CA ILE A 36 8.24 -15.42 5.96
C ILE A 36 8.06 -16.93 5.67
N ASP A 37 7.00 -17.54 6.20
CA ASP A 37 6.66 -18.94 6.01
C ASP A 37 6.13 -19.26 4.60
N ASP A 38 5.67 -18.24 3.84
CA ASP A 38 5.23 -18.38 2.45
C ASP A 38 6.42 -18.41 1.48
N PHE A 39 7.61 -18.01 1.93
CA PHE A 39 8.84 -18.15 1.15
C PHE A 39 9.42 -19.55 1.32
N PRO A 40 9.96 -20.16 0.25
CA PRO A 40 10.63 -21.44 0.37
C PRO A 40 11.79 -21.34 1.36
N VAL A 41 11.63 -21.99 2.52
CA VAL A 41 12.69 -22.15 3.52
C VAL A 41 13.66 -23.20 2.99
N ASP A 42 14.67 -22.76 2.23
CA ASP A 42 15.87 -23.59 2.12
C ASP A 42 16.53 -23.64 3.51
N GLU A 43 16.98 -24.81 3.96
CA GLU A 43 17.68 -24.95 5.26
C GLU A 43 18.96 -24.07 5.34
N ASP A 44 19.48 -23.61 4.19
CA ASP A 44 20.54 -22.62 4.08
C ASP A 44 20.06 -21.15 4.28
N ASN A 45 18.76 -20.87 4.14
CA ASN A 45 18.17 -19.53 4.18
C ASN A 45 17.82 -19.02 5.59
N GLU A 46 17.57 -19.91 6.55
CA GLU A 46 17.29 -19.53 7.95
C GLU A 46 18.48 -18.80 8.58
N ALA A 47 19.69 -19.28 8.30
CA ALA A 47 20.93 -18.64 8.74
C ALA A 47 21.24 -17.35 7.94
N VAL A 48 20.84 -17.25 6.67
CA VAL A 48 21.07 -16.08 5.81
C VAL A 48 20.13 -14.93 6.18
N MET A 49 18.86 -15.20 6.48
CA MET A 49 17.89 -14.18 6.92
C MET A 49 18.24 -13.56 8.28
N LEU A 50 18.82 -14.35 9.20
CA LEU A 50 19.19 -13.90 10.55
C LEU A 50 20.65 -13.41 10.67
N ALA A 51 21.55 -13.79 9.75
CA ALA A 51 22.99 -13.51 9.86
C ALA A 51 23.65 -12.81 8.66
N ALA A 52 22.96 -12.57 7.53
CA ALA A 52 23.57 -11.82 6.43
C ALA A 52 23.69 -10.33 6.78
N PRO A 53 24.90 -9.73 6.74
CA PRO A 53 25.00 -8.30 6.69
C PRO A 53 24.49 -7.86 5.31
N LEU A 54 23.32 -7.22 5.27
CA LEU A 54 23.08 -5.91 4.65
C LEU A 54 23.76 -5.60 3.29
N GLU A 55 24.05 -6.57 2.43
CA GLU A 55 24.10 -6.34 0.97
C GLU A 55 22.67 -6.43 0.42
N ALA A 56 21.73 -5.80 1.14
CA ALA A 56 20.35 -5.71 0.76
C ALA A 56 20.29 -5.09 -0.63
N SER A 57 19.61 -5.77 -1.56
CA SER A 57 19.17 -5.12 -2.79
C SER A 57 18.63 -3.72 -2.42
N PRO A 58 18.92 -2.67 -3.20
CA PRO A 58 18.38 -1.34 -2.93
C PRO A 58 16.86 -1.33 -2.72
N SER A 59 16.16 -2.34 -3.27
CA SER A 59 14.72 -2.57 -3.15
C SER A 59 14.25 -3.30 -1.87
N MET A 60 15.14 -3.84 -1.05
CA MET A 60 14.77 -4.56 0.18
C MET A 60 14.96 -3.66 1.41
N ARG A 61 13.92 -3.53 2.23
CA ARG A 61 13.93 -2.79 3.49
C ARG A 61 13.23 -3.58 4.57
N PHE A 62 13.79 -3.49 5.78
CA PHE A 62 13.18 -4.05 6.98
C PHE A 62 12.63 -2.91 7.82
N PHE A 63 11.36 -3.01 8.17
CA PHE A 63 10.68 -2.07 9.04
C PHE A 63 10.32 -2.76 10.35
N LYS A 64 10.50 -2.04 11.46
CA LYS A 64 10.10 -2.51 12.78
C LYS A 64 8.88 -1.73 13.22
N PHE A 65 7.78 -2.45 13.43
CA PHE A 65 6.53 -1.89 13.93
C PHE A 65 6.33 -2.28 15.40
N GLY A 66 5.61 -1.47 16.13
CA GLY A 66 5.27 -1.79 17.52
C GLY A 66 4.10 -0.98 18.02
N HIS A 67 3.30 -1.62 18.87
CA HIS A 67 2.20 -0.98 19.58
C HIS A 67 2.38 -1.18 21.07
N ARG A 68 2.13 -0.14 21.87
CA ARG A 68 2.14 -0.26 23.33
C ARG A 68 0.72 -0.51 23.84
N LEU A 69 0.48 -1.78 24.17
CA LEU A 69 -0.75 -2.21 24.80
C LEU A 69 -0.80 -1.85 26.29
N ILE A 70 -1.90 -1.23 26.74
CA ILE A 70 -2.21 -0.98 28.15
C ILE A 70 -3.57 -1.60 28.43
N VAL A 71 -3.63 -2.55 29.37
CA VAL A 71 -4.88 -3.22 29.79
C VAL A 71 -4.98 -3.13 31.30
N THR A 72 -6.18 -2.88 31.83
CA THR A 72 -6.42 -2.87 33.27
C THR A 72 -6.78 -4.26 33.79
N VAL A 73 -6.49 -4.52 35.08
CA VAL A 73 -6.83 -5.81 35.70
C VAL A 73 -8.34 -6.03 35.75
N ASP A 74 -9.11 -4.96 35.93
CA ASP A 74 -10.57 -5.02 36.00
C ASP A 74 -11.17 -5.37 34.63
N GLU A 75 -10.67 -4.79 33.53
CA GLU A 75 -11.07 -5.16 32.16
C GLU A 75 -10.87 -6.66 31.88
N VAL A 76 -9.71 -7.21 32.27
CA VAL A 76 -9.41 -8.64 32.09
C VAL A 76 -10.31 -9.50 32.97
N ARG A 77 -10.52 -9.08 34.23
CA ARG A 77 -11.32 -9.82 35.20
C ARG A 77 -12.78 -9.90 34.80
N ASP A 78 -13.34 -8.78 34.37
CA ASP A 78 -14.76 -8.65 34.03
C ASP A 78 -15.07 -9.10 32.60
N PHE A 79 -14.04 -9.48 31.84
CA PHE A 79 -14.12 -9.86 30.44
C PHE A 79 -14.83 -8.78 29.61
N ASP A 80 -14.33 -7.55 29.75
CA ASP A 80 -14.87 -6.40 29.03
C ASP A 80 -14.54 -6.52 27.53
N VAL A 81 -15.53 -7.00 26.78
CA VAL A 81 -15.43 -7.20 25.33
C VAL A 81 -15.28 -5.87 24.60
N ASP A 82 -15.93 -4.80 25.08
CA ASP A 82 -15.88 -3.50 24.42
C ASP A 82 -14.48 -2.87 24.55
N ALA A 83 -13.86 -3.01 25.74
CA ALA A 83 -12.47 -2.61 25.96
C ALA A 83 -11.50 -3.42 25.07
N LEU A 84 -11.70 -4.73 24.96
CA LEU A 84 -10.90 -5.59 24.08
C LEU A 84 -11.02 -5.17 22.61
N LEU A 85 -12.23 -4.96 22.10
CA LEU A 85 -12.44 -4.55 20.71
C LEU A 85 -11.85 -3.16 20.42
N THR A 86 -12.00 -2.22 21.35
CA THR A 86 -11.39 -0.88 21.25
C THR A 86 -9.87 -0.97 21.18
N THR A 87 -9.29 -1.86 21.98
CA THR A 87 -7.86 -2.12 22.01
C THR A 87 -7.35 -2.72 20.70
N LEU A 88 -8.05 -3.71 20.16
CA LEU A 88 -7.70 -4.31 18.86
C LEU A 88 -7.79 -3.27 17.73
N TYR A 89 -8.82 -2.42 17.74
CA TYR A 89 -8.94 -1.32 16.79
C TYR A 89 -7.77 -0.34 16.89
N ALA A 90 -7.43 0.13 18.08
CA ALA A 90 -6.33 1.06 18.30
C ALA A 90 -4.98 0.46 17.88
N MET A 91 -4.77 -0.83 18.15
CA MET A 91 -3.58 -1.54 17.72
C MET A 91 -3.50 -1.68 16.20
N ALA A 92 -4.61 -2.01 15.54
CA ALA A 92 -4.67 -2.11 14.08
C ALA A 92 -4.46 -0.77 13.38
N ASP A 93 -4.99 0.31 13.95
CA ASP A 93 -4.79 1.67 13.42
C ASP A 93 -3.33 2.14 13.58
N ASP A 94 -2.74 1.97 14.75
CA ASP A 94 -1.34 2.38 15.02
C ASP A 94 -0.34 1.57 14.17
N ILE A 95 -0.44 0.24 14.18
CA ILE A 95 0.42 -0.62 13.35
C ILE A 95 0.17 -0.35 11.87
N GLY A 96 -1.08 -0.15 11.47
CA GLY A 96 -1.46 0.15 10.11
C GLY A 96 -0.89 1.47 9.61
N GLY A 97 -0.96 2.52 10.41
CA GLY A 97 -0.37 3.82 10.11
C GLY A 97 1.15 3.71 9.92
N GLN A 98 1.84 3.04 10.85
CA GLN A 98 3.29 2.81 10.73
C GLN A 98 3.66 2.04 9.46
N LYS A 99 2.89 1.00 9.11
CA LYS A 99 3.08 0.23 7.86
C LYS A 99 2.85 1.12 6.63
N ALA A 100 1.75 1.87 6.59
CA ALA A 100 1.39 2.74 5.48
C ALA A 100 2.45 3.82 5.25
N ASP A 101 2.88 4.50 6.31
CA ASP A 101 3.94 5.52 6.26
C ASP A 101 5.25 4.94 5.72
N SER A 102 5.61 3.72 6.16
CA SER A 102 6.84 3.05 5.70
C SER A 102 6.79 2.70 4.22
N VAL A 103 5.63 2.23 3.73
CA VAL A 103 5.43 1.92 2.31
C VAL A 103 5.47 3.19 1.46
N ILE A 104 4.80 4.25 1.91
CA ILE A 104 4.80 5.55 1.19
C ILE A 104 6.21 6.14 1.16
N GLY A 105 6.93 6.12 2.29
CA GLY A 105 8.32 6.59 2.34
C GLY A 105 9.24 5.79 1.41
N LEU A 106 9.07 4.46 1.31
CA LEU A 106 9.82 3.65 0.36
C LEU A 106 9.50 4.04 -1.10
N ILE A 107 8.22 4.26 -1.43
CA ILE A 107 7.82 4.72 -2.77
C ILE A 107 8.45 6.07 -3.08
N GLU A 108 8.42 7.02 -2.14
CA GLU A 108 9.04 8.33 -2.28
C GLU A 108 10.54 8.23 -2.57
N GLU A 109 11.28 7.47 -1.75
CA GLU A 109 12.71 7.24 -1.95
C GLU A 109 13.01 6.62 -3.33
N MET A 110 12.22 5.63 -3.76
CA MET A 110 12.39 5.01 -5.08
C MET A 110 12.06 5.97 -6.22
N CYS A 111 11.01 6.78 -6.09
CA CYS A 111 10.65 7.78 -7.08
C CYS A 111 11.75 8.84 -7.22
N GLU A 112 12.29 9.34 -6.11
CA GLU A 112 13.39 10.31 -6.13
C GLU A 112 14.67 9.71 -6.74
N ALA A 113 15.05 8.50 -6.32
CA ALA A 113 16.26 7.83 -6.81
C ALA A 113 16.22 7.56 -8.31
N ASN A 114 15.03 7.31 -8.87
CA ASN A 114 14.85 7.04 -10.30
C ASN A 114 14.42 8.29 -11.10
N GLY A 115 14.35 9.47 -10.47
CA GLY A 115 13.92 10.70 -11.14
C GLY A 115 12.47 10.66 -11.62
N GLN A 116 11.60 9.88 -10.98
CA GLN A 116 10.17 9.76 -11.27
C GLN A 116 9.32 10.80 -10.52
N THR A 117 9.96 11.81 -9.91
CA THR A 117 9.29 12.91 -9.23
C THR A 117 8.91 14.00 -10.22
N ILE A 118 7.61 14.33 -10.29
CA ILE A 118 7.08 15.37 -11.17
C ILE A 118 6.72 16.59 -10.32
N ALA A 119 7.27 17.75 -10.68
CA ALA A 119 6.90 19.02 -10.07
C ALA A 119 5.60 19.52 -10.70
N SER A 120 4.63 19.91 -9.87
CA SER A 120 3.44 20.60 -10.34
C SER A 120 3.78 22.06 -10.67
N PRO A 121 3.71 22.49 -11.95
CA PRO A 121 3.99 23.88 -12.31
C PRO A 121 2.95 24.82 -11.67
N ASP A 122 3.42 25.94 -11.13
CA ASP A 122 2.60 27.02 -10.56
C ASP A 122 1.58 26.59 -9.48
N GLY A 123 1.79 25.42 -8.87
CA GLY A 123 0.89 24.84 -7.88
C GLY A 123 -0.43 24.31 -8.45
N ASP A 124 -0.56 24.17 -9.78
CA ASP A 124 -1.68 23.46 -10.42
C ASP A 124 -1.43 21.96 -10.41
N VAL A 125 -2.02 21.30 -9.42
CA VAL A 125 -1.87 19.86 -9.16
C VAL A 125 -2.29 19.02 -10.37
N TYR A 126 -3.29 19.47 -11.13
CA TYR A 126 -3.81 18.69 -12.25
C TYR A 126 -2.84 18.66 -13.43
N GLU A 127 -2.03 19.70 -13.65
CA GLU A 127 -0.97 19.63 -14.66
C GLU A 127 0.07 18.57 -14.30
N GLY A 128 0.46 18.50 -13.03
CA GLY A 128 1.37 17.45 -12.54
C GLY A 128 0.77 16.04 -12.70
N ILE A 129 -0.52 15.87 -12.40
CA ILE A 129 -1.22 14.60 -12.62
C ILE A 129 -1.27 14.24 -14.12
N LEU A 130 -1.53 15.20 -15.00
CA LEU A 130 -1.57 14.95 -16.44
C LEU A 130 -0.20 14.58 -17.00
N GLU A 131 0.87 15.22 -16.52
CA GLU A 131 2.24 14.88 -16.87
C GLU A 131 2.63 13.47 -16.36
N ALA A 132 2.22 13.14 -15.14
CA ALA A 132 2.40 11.80 -14.57
C ALA A 132 1.66 10.75 -15.41
N LEU A 133 0.38 11.00 -15.72
CA LEU A 133 -0.43 10.14 -16.57
C LEU A 133 0.14 9.96 -17.97
N ASP A 134 0.81 10.97 -18.53
CA ASP A 134 1.43 10.85 -19.85
C ASP A 134 2.69 9.98 -19.81
N THR A 135 3.50 10.16 -18.77
CA THR A 135 4.82 9.53 -18.63
C THR A 135 4.73 8.09 -18.14
N MET A 136 3.79 7.79 -17.24
CA MET A 136 3.66 6.47 -16.64
C MET A 136 3.24 5.39 -17.65
N GLU A 137 3.73 4.18 -17.46
CA GLU A 137 3.17 3.00 -18.12
C GLU A 137 1.85 2.61 -17.42
N ILE A 138 0.82 2.28 -18.21
CA ILE A 138 -0.50 1.96 -17.70
C ILE A 138 -0.84 0.56 -18.16
N ASP A 139 -1.02 -0.33 -17.20
CA ASP A 139 -1.54 -1.67 -17.44
C ASP A 139 -3.07 -1.65 -17.53
N PHE A 140 -3.57 -2.50 -18.41
CA PHE A 140 -4.99 -2.71 -18.62
C PHE A 140 -5.31 -4.19 -18.47
N ASP A 141 -6.45 -4.49 -17.83
CA ASP A 141 -6.99 -5.83 -17.71
C ASP A 141 -7.53 -6.36 -19.06
N ASP A 142 -8.04 -7.59 -19.08
CA ASP A 142 -8.58 -8.20 -20.30
C ASP A 142 -9.81 -7.47 -20.86
N ASP A 143 -10.54 -6.72 -20.02
CA ASP A 143 -11.67 -5.88 -20.41
C ASP A 143 -11.23 -4.47 -20.87
N GLY A 144 -9.92 -4.16 -20.81
CA GLY A 144 -9.36 -2.86 -21.19
C GLY A 144 -9.55 -1.77 -20.12
N ARG A 145 -9.75 -2.14 -18.86
CA ARG A 145 -9.83 -1.21 -17.72
C ARG A 145 -8.48 -1.13 -17.01
N HIS A 146 -8.17 0.04 -16.48
CA HIS A 146 -7.00 0.28 -15.64
C HIS A 146 -7.41 0.38 -14.17
N ASP A 147 -6.50 0.07 -13.24
CA ASP A 147 -6.71 0.23 -11.79
C ASP A 147 -5.88 1.38 -11.21
N LEU A 148 -5.94 2.54 -11.88
CA LEU A 148 -5.22 3.72 -11.44
C LEU A 148 -5.84 4.30 -10.17
N SER A 149 -5.00 4.41 -9.14
CA SER A 149 -5.35 5.04 -7.87
C SER A 149 -4.41 6.20 -7.59
N LEU A 150 -4.97 7.31 -7.09
CA LEU A 150 -4.19 8.45 -6.60
C LEU A 150 -4.19 8.43 -5.07
N ILE A 151 -3.00 8.38 -4.48
CA ILE A 151 -2.81 8.52 -3.03
C ILE A 151 -2.48 9.99 -2.76
N SER A 152 -3.29 10.65 -1.94
CA SER A 152 -3.10 12.06 -1.60
C SER A 152 -3.38 12.34 -0.12
N GLY A 153 -2.55 13.20 0.47
CA GLY A 153 -2.81 13.75 1.81
C GLY A 153 -4.01 14.69 1.82
N THR A 154 -4.54 14.96 3.02
CA THR A 154 -5.73 15.80 3.23
C THR A 154 -5.59 17.23 2.69
N ASP A 155 -4.40 17.82 2.76
CA ASP A 155 -4.10 19.14 2.20
C ASP A 155 -4.28 19.16 0.67
N LEU A 156 -3.68 18.19 -0.01
CA LEU A 156 -3.76 18.09 -1.47
C LEU A 156 -5.20 17.87 -1.93
N THR A 157 -5.93 16.96 -1.26
CA THR A 157 -7.34 16.70 -1.53
C THR A 157 -8.19 17.96 -1.33
N SER A 158 -7.91 18.74 -0.29
CA SER A 158 -8.62 20.01 -0.03
C SER A 158 -8.34 21.04 -1.13
N ARG A 159 -7.10 21.15 -1.59
CA ARG A 159 -6.72 22.02 -2.72
C ARG A 159 -7.41 21.60 -4.02
N MET A 160 -7.47 20.30 -4.29
CA MET A 160 -8.17 19.75 -5.45
C MET A 160 -9.68 19.98 -5.41
N ALA A 161 -10.29 19.99 -4.23
CA ALA A 161 -11.70 20.31 -4.06
C ALA A 161 -12.00 21.80 -4.32
N ILE A 162 -11.10 22.70 -3.92
CA ILE A 162 -11.24 24.15 -4.13
C ILE A 162 -11.04 24.53 -5.60
N ARG A 163 -10.06 23.89 -6.26
CA ARG A 163 -9.74 24.14 -7.68
C ARG A 163 -9.93 22.83 -8.46
N PRO A 164 -11.15 22.46 -8.86
CA PRO A 164 -11.41 21.28 -9.67
C PRO A 164 -10.76 21.38 -11.06
N PRO A 165 -10.60 20.25 -11.79
CA PRO A 165 -9.95 20.27 -13.09
C PRO A 165 -10.80 21.04 -14.10
N THR A 166 -10.14 21.84 -14.93
CA THR A 166 -10.78 22.54 -16.04
C THR A 166 -11.28 21.56 -17.11
N ILE A 167 -12.21 22.00 -17.97
CA ILE A 167 -12.71 21.17 -19.07
C ILE A 167 -11.57 20.74 -20.01
N GLU A 168 -10.62 21.64 -20.28
CA GLU A 168 -9.46 21.35 -21.10
C GLU A 168 -8.58 20.26 -20.49
N GLN A 169 -8.30 20.36 -19.19
CA GLN A 169 -7.55 19.34 -18.45
C GLN A 169 -8.26 17.98 -18.47
N GLN A 170 -9.59 17.95 -18.30
CA GLN A 170 -10.37 16.71 -18.38
C GLN A 170 -10.31 16.07 -19.77
N LEU A 171 -10.42 16.88 -20.84
CA LEU A 171 -10.32 16.39 -22.21
C LEU A 171 -8.92 15.87 -22.52
N ARG A 172 -7.88 16.56 -22.07
CA ARG A 172 -6.49 16.14 -22.23
C ARG A 172 -6.22 14.83 -21.49
N GLY A 173 -6.67 14.69 -20.25
CA GLY A 173 -6.56 13.44 -19.48
C GLY A 173 -7.23 12.26 -20.19
N ARG A 174 -8.44 12.46 -20.73
CA ARG A 174 -9.13 11.43 -21.51
C ARG A 174 -8.36 11.04 -22.77
N ALA A 175 -7.85 12.03 -23.52
CA ALA A 175 -7.08 11.77 -24.73
C ALA A 175 -5.79 10.97 -24.45
N ILE A 176 -5.11 11.25 -23.33
CA ILE A 176 -3.93 10.49 -22.89
C ILE A 176 -4.31 9.02 -22.65
N LEU A 177 -5.37 8.76 -21.87
CA LEU A 177 -5.83 7.41 -21.56
C LEU A 177 -6.29 6.65 -22.81
N GLU A 178 -7.05 7.29 -23.70
CA GLU A 178 -7.51 6.69 -24.95
C GLU A 178 -6.35 6.28 -25.87
N ARG A 179 -5.32 7.14 -25.96
CA ARG A 179 -4.10 6.82 -26.71
C ARG A 179 -3.37 5.62 -26.11
N LYS A 180 -3.12 5.60 -24.80
CA LYS A 180 -2.43 4.47 -24.13
C LYS A 180 -3.22 3.17 -24.26
N HIS A 181 -4.54 3.22 -24.12
CA HIS A 181 -5.39 2.06 -24.33
C HIS A 181 -5.35 1.56 -25.78
N ALA A 182 -5.28 2.46 -26.77
CA ALA A 182 -5.13 2.08 -28.18
C ALA A 182 -3.77 1.44 -28.47
N GLU A 183 -2.69 1.94 -27.86
CA GLU A 183 -1.34 1.37 -27.93
C GLU A 183 -1.31 -0.05 -27.33
N TRP A 184 -1.91 -0.24 -26.15
CA TRP A 184 -2.06 -1.55 -25.52
C TRP A 184 -2.86 -2.54 -26.39
N ARG A 185 -4.00 -2.12 -26.97
CA ARG A 185 -4.76 -2.97 -27.90
C ARG A 185 -3.95 -3.33 -29.14
N ALA A 186 -3.16 -2.40 -29.66
CA ALA A 186 -2.32 -2.62 -30.83
C ALA A 186 -1.19 -3.62 -30.55
N SER A 187 -0.61 -3.61 -29.34
CA SER A 187 0.44 -4.55 -28.95
C SER A 187 -0.08 -5.99 -28.82
N ARG A 188 -1.28 -6.19 -28.24
CA ARG A 188 -1.92 -7.52 -28.17
C ARG A 188 -2.25 -8.08 -29.55
N ARG A 189 -2.81 -7.27 -30.45
CA ARG A 189 -3.12 -7.69 -31.84
C ARG A 189 -1.89 -8.16 -32.62
N ARG A 190 -0.68 -7.68 -32.29
CA ARG A 190 0.56 -8.14 -32.94
C ARG A 190 1.04 -9.49 -32.42
N ARG A 191 0.74 -9.86 -31.17
CA ARG A 191 1.06 -11.18 -30.58
C ARG A 191 0.15 -12.30 -31.09
N GLU A 192 -1.06 -11.95 -31.53
CA GLU A 192 -2.06 -12.91 -32.05
C GLU A 192 -1.97 -13.16 -33.56
N LEU A 193 -1.01 -12.55 -34.26
CA LEU A 193 -0.76 -12.85 -35.67
C LEU A 193 0.05 -14.15 -35.79
N PRO A 194 -0.43 -15.15 -36.56
CA PRO A 194 0.17 -16.48 -36.66
C PRO A 194 1.52 -16.50 -37.37
#